data_AF-A0AAF0IMV7-F1
#
_entry.id   AF-A0AAF0IMV7-F1
#
_cell.length_a   1.000
_cell.length_b   1.000
_cell.length_c   1.000
_cell.angle_alpha   90.00
_cell.angle_beta   90.00
_cell.angle_gamma   90.00
#
_symmetry.space_group_name_H-M   'P 1'
#
loop_
_entity.id
_entity.type
_entity.pdbx_description
1 polymer ?
#
loop_
_entity_poly.entity_id
_entity_poly.type
_entity_poly.pdbx_seq_one_letter_code
_entity_poly.pdbx_strand_id
1 'polypeptide(L)' 'MRFLPALYQFLSQRLTMAKSKNHTNHNQSSKAHRNGIKKPKTNRYPSLRGVDPKFLRNQRYAKHGTEKAVREARAASA' A
#
# COMPACT_ATOMS: atom_id res chain seq x y z
N MET A 1 0.62 -52.33 -41.25
CA MET A 1 -0.24 -51.28 -40.67
C MET A 1 0.59 -50.43 -39.70
N ARG A 2 1.08 -49.28 -40.19
CA ARG A 2 1.35 -48.00 -39.50
C ARG A 2 2.02 -48.10 -38.10
N PHE A 3 3.35 -48.16 -38.02
CA PHE A 3 4.26 -47.00 -37.91
C PHE A 3 3.72 -45.83 -37.07
N LEU A 4 3.90 -45.85 -35.74
CA LEU A 4 4.05 -44.65 -34.91
C LEU A 4 4.82 -44.95 -33.59
N PRO A 5 6.17 -44.95 -33.58
CA PRO A 5 6.92 -44.74 -32.34
C PRO A 5 7.60 -43.35 -32.28
N ALA A 6 7.61 -42.59 -33.38
CA ALA A 6 8.38 -41.34 -33.46
C ALA A 6 7.67 -40.10 -32.88
N LEU A 7 6.34 -40.14 -32.66
CA LEU A 7 5.61 -38.99 -32.13
C LEU A 7 5.67 -38.86 -30.59
N TYR A 8 6.04 -39.94 -29.88
CA TYR A 8 6.18 -39.90 -28.42
C TYR A 8 7.58 -39.42 -27.97
N GLN A 9 8.60 -39.58 -28.81
CA GLN A 9 9.97 -39.12 -28.52
C GLN A 9 10.16 -37.60 -28.74
N PHE A 10 9.26 -36.95 -29.47
CA PHE A 10 9.34 -35.51 -29.77
C PHE A 10 8.68 -34.63 -28.68
N LEU A 11 7.82 -35.20 -27.83
CA LEU A 11 7.15 -34.51 -26.73
C LEU A 11 7.85 -34.66 -25.36
N SER A 12 8.89 -35.49 -25.28
CA SER A 12 9.67 -35.72 -24.05
C SER A 12 10.94 -34.85 -23.94
N GLN A 13 11.25 -34.03 -24.95
CA GLN A 13 12.41 -33.14 -24.94
C GLN A 13 12.12 -31.74 -24.35
N ARG A 14 11.13 -31.63 -23.46
CA ARG A 14 10.96 -30.40 -22.66
C ARG A 14 11.84 -30.49 -21.42
N LEU A 15 13.15 -30.31 -21.67
CA LEU A 15 14.15 -29.71 -20.78
C LEU A 15 13.75 -29.70 -19.30
N THR A 16 13.85 -30.86 -18.65
CA THR A 16 13.90 -30.93 -17.20
C THR A 16 15.19 -30.25 -16.77
N MET A 17 15.10 -29.06 -16.20
CA MET A 17 16.25 -28.42 -15.57
C MET A 17 16.75 -29.33 -14.44
N ALA A 18 17.88 -30.01 -14.64
CA ALA A 18 18.44 -30.91 -13.63
C ALA A 18 18.67 -30.19 -12.28
N LYS A 19 18.92 -28.88 -12.31
CA LYS A 19 18.80 -27.95 -11.17
C LYS A 19 18.42 -26.56 -11.68
N SER A 20 17.65 -25.81 -10.90
CA SER A 20 17.28 -24.43 -11.17
C SER A 20 17.92 -23.45 -10.20
N LYS A 21 17.97 -22.16 -10.56
CA LYS A 21 18.44 -21.10 -9.66
C LYS A 21 17.33 -20.74 -8.68
N ASN A 22 17.61 -20.84 -7.39
CA ASN A 22 16.60 -20.68 -6.33
C ASN A 22 16.24 -19.21 -6.02
N HIS A 23 17.09 -18.23 -6.33
CA HIS A 23 16.85 -16.83 -5.99
C HIS A 23 17.58 -15.84 -6.90
N THR A 24 16.96 -14.68 -7.19
CA THR A 24 17.59 -13.55 -7.88
C THR A 24 16.91 -12.22 -7.56
N ASN A 25 17.71 -11.15 -7.40
CA ASN A 25 17.26 -9.76 -7.25
C ASN A 25 17.61 -8.91 -8.50
N HIS A 26 18.05 -9.53 -9.59
CA HIS A 26 18.73 -8.85 -10.71
C HIS A 26 17.88 -7.77 -11.43
N ASN A 27 16.55 -7.83 -11.37
CA ASN A 27 15.67 -6.90 -12.07
C ASN A 27 14.63 -6.22 -11.15
N GLN A 28 14.72 -6.38 -9.83
CA GLN A 28 13.70 -5.78 -8.95
C GLN A 28 13.89 -4.26 -8.86
N SER A 29 15.14 -3.79 -8.74
CA SER A 29 15.46 -2.36 -8.70
C SER A 29 15.06 -1.64 -9.99
N SER A 30 15.36 -2.22 -11.16
CA SER A 30 14.95 -1.63 -12.45
C SER A 30 13.43 -1.50 -12.55
N LYS A 31 12.66 -2.54 -12.19
CA LYS A 31 11.19 -2.47 -12.20
C LYS A 31 10.64 -1.46 -11.20
N ALA A 32 11.19 -1.40 -9.98
CA ALA A 32 10.76 -0.44 -8.97
C ALA A 32 11.02 1.01 -9.41
N HIS A 33 12.15 1.27 -10.06
CA HIS A 33 12.50 2.60 -10.56
C HIS A 33 11.78 2.99 -11.85
N ARG A 34 11.31 2.05 -12.69
CA ARG A 34 10.48 2.36 -13.88
C ARG A 34 9.23 3.18 -13.53
N ASN A 35 8.55 2.83 -12.44
CA ASN A 35 7.39 3.59 -11.94
C ASN A 35 7.80 4.73 -10.98
N GLY A 36 9.06 4.75 -10.57
CA GLY A 36 9.62 5.67 -9.58
C GLY A 36 9.21 5.33 -8.14
N ILE A 37 10.18 5.26 -7.24
CA ILE A 37 9.92 5.12 -5.80
C ILE A 37 9.50 6.48 -5.25
N LYS A 38 8.19 6.72 -5.14
CA LYS A 38 7.63 7.97 -4.60
C LYS A 38 7.56 7.90 -3.08
N LYS A 39 7.93 9.01 -2.43
CA LYS A 39 7.73 9.18 -0.99
C LYS A 39 6.22 9.26 -0.68
N PRO A 40 5.77 8.78 0.49
CA PRO A 40 4.37 8.96 0.90
C PRO A 40 4.05 10.45 0.98
N LYS A 41 2.81 10.81 0.62
CA LYS A 41 2.36 12.20 0.65
C LYS A 41 2.24 12.68 2.10
N THR A 42 2.93 13.76 2.43
CA THR A 42 2.78 14.45 3.72
C THR A 42 1.64 15.47 3.64
N ASN A 43 0.73 15.44 4.61
CA ASN A 43 -0.32 16.45 4.76
C ASN A 43 0.03 17.39 5.93
N ARG A 44 -0.43 18.65 5.89
CA ARG A 44 -0.22 19.62 6.98
C ARG A 44 -0.77 19.10 8.32
N TYR A 45 -1.90 18.40 8.28
CA TYR A 45 -2.54 17.82 9.46
C TYR A 45 -2.69 16.30 9.29
N PRO A 46 -2.03 15.48 10.13
CA PRO A 46 -2.18 14.03 10.11
C PRO A 46 -3.47 13.58 10.81
N SER A 47 -3.86 12.32 10.61
CA SER A 47 -5.00 11.74 11.33
C SER A 47 -4.66 11.48 12.80
N LEU A 48 -5.64 11.62 13.70
CA LEU A 48 -5.51 11.32 15.13
C LEU A 48 -5.79 9.84 15.48
N ARG A 49 -5.68 8.93 14.51
CA ARG A 49 -5.90 7.49 14.75
C ARG A 49 -4.75 6.94 15.61
N GLY A 50 -5.10 6.21 16.67
CA GLY A 50 -4.13 5.65 17.62
C GLY A 50 -3.76 6.56 18.80
N VAL A 51 -4.31 7.78 18.87
CA VAL A 51 -4.19 8.64 20.05
C VAL A 51 -5.09 8.12 21.17
N ASP A 52 -4.66 8.31 22.42
CA ASP A 52 -5.40 7.90 23.62
C ASP A 52 -6.89 8.30 23.56
N PRO A 53 -7.82 7.33 23.67
CA PRO A 53 -9.25 7.60 23.66
C PRO A 53 -9.70 8.60 24.74
N LYS A 54 -9.07 8.60 25.93
CA LYS A 54 -9.44 9.52 27.02
C LYS A 54 -9.10 10.97 26.64
N PHE A 55 -7.90 11.19 26.11
CA PHE A 55 -7.51 12.49 25.57
C PHE A 55 -8.43 12.95 24.43
N LEU A 56 -8.74 12.08 23.47
CA LEU A 56 -9.62 12.42 22.34
C LEU A 56 -11.03 12.79 22.79
N ARG A 57 -11.58 12.10 23.80
CA ARG A 57 -12.90 12.42 24.36
C ARG A 57 -12.91 13.82 24.96
N ASN A 58 -11.89 14.18 25.74
CA ASN A 58 -11.76 15.53 26.29
C ASN A 58 -11.60 16.59 25.20
N GLN A 59 -10.73 16.34 24.21
CA GLN A 59 -10.51 17.28 23.10
C GLN A 59 -11.80 17.58 22.32
N ARG A 60 -12.67 16.57 22.12
CA ARG A 60 -13.97 16.75 21.46
C ARG A 60 -14.87 17.70 22.24
N TYR A 61 -14.98 17.53 23.56
CA TYR A 61 -15.80 18.41 24.39
C TYR A 61 -15.24 19.84 24.45
N ALA A 62 -13.92 19.99 24.56
CA ALA A 62 -13.27 21.30 24.55
C ALA A 62 -13.56 22.08 23.25
N LYS A 63 -13.38 21.43 22.08
CA LYS A 63 -13.68 22.03 20.77
C LYS A 63 -15.14 22.47 20.66
N HIS A 64 -16.07 21.60 21.05
CA HIS A 64 -17.49 21.92 21.02
C HIS A 64 -17.84 23.13 21.91
N GLY A 65 -17.25 23.24 23.10
CA GLY A 65 -17.41 24.39 23.98
C GLY A 65 -16.89 25.69 23.34
N THR A 66 -15.69 25.65 22.74
CA THR A 66 -15.12 26.82 22.07
C THR A 66 -15.93 27.28 20.86
N GLU A 67 -16.49 26.34 20.08
CA GLU A 67 -17.34 26.68 18.93
C GLU A 67 -18.61 27.42 19.33
N LYS A 68 -19.21 27.04 20.47
CA LYS A 68 -20.38 27.74 21.02
C LYS A 68 -20.03 29.18 21.42
N ALA A 69 -18.96 29.36 22.20
CA ALA A 69 -18.52 30.67 22.66
C ALA A 69 -18.13 31.59 21.49
N VAL A 70 -17.43 31.07 20.48
CA VAL A 70 -17.06 31.82 19.27
C VAL A 70 -18.30 32.22 18.47
N ARG A 71 -19.32 31.35 18.40
CA ARG A 71 -20.58 31.68 17.71
C ARG A 71 -21.33 32.81 18.41
N GLU A 72 -21.43 32.78 19.73
CA GLU A 72 -22.05 33.83 20.54
C GLU A 72 -21.29 35.16 20.40
N ALA A 73 -19.96 35.13 20.48
CA ALA A 73 -19.14 36.32 20.29
C ALA A 73 -19.31 36.93 18.89
N ARG A 74 -19.37 36.09 17.84
CA ARG A 74 -19.62 36.55 16.47
C ARG A 74 -21.01 37.13 16.28
N ALA A 75 -22.03 36.55 16.90
CA ALA A 75 -23.40 37.06 16.86
C ALA A 75 -23.55 38.39 17.62
N ALA A 76 -22.77 38.60 18.69
CA ALA A 76 -22.75 39.86 19.43
C ALA A 76 -21.96 40.98 18.72
N SER A 77 -20.99 40.62 17.86
CA SER A 77 -20.22 41.58 17.07
C SER A 77 -20.85 41.96 15.73
N ALA A 78 -21.90 41.24 15.33
CA ALA A 78 -22.68 41.51 14.11
C ALA A 78 -23.88 42.40 14.44
#